data_AF-A0A0C9TIQ5-F1
#
_entry.id   AF-A0A0C9TIQ5-F1
#
_cell.length_a   1.000
_cell.length_b   1.000
_cell.length_c   1.000
_cell.angle_alpha   90.00
_cell.angle_beta   90.00
_cell.angle_gamma   90.00
#
_symmetry.space_group_name_H-M   'P 1'
#
loop_
_entity.id
_entity.type
_entity.pdbx_description
1 polymer ?
#
loop_
_entity_poly.entity_id
_entity_poly.type
_entity_poly.pdbx_seq_one_letter_code
_entity_poly.pdbx_strand_id
1 'polypeptide(L)'
;HNKMVQVLLFDLATWHAYAKLRLHTDDTLLFFDAATIELGKTIRKFLSTTCEYYVTRELPQEVTARGRCKASLAGKNSKAAHPPEVITSGSGSRGNQAPVGPKIKKLNLSTYKYHALGDYPNTIRRFGTTDNYTTQTVR
;
A
#
# COMPACT_ATOMS: atom_id res chain seq x y z
N HIS A 1 2.35 10.72 -20.51
CA HIS A 1 2.41 10.25 -19.10
C HIS A 1 3.14 11.19 -18.14
N ASN A 2 4.26 11.84 -18.53
CA ASN A 2 5.00 12.75 -17.63
C ASN A 2 4.12 13.84 -16.97
N LYS A 3 3.28 14.53 -17.76
CA LYS A 3 2.34 15.54 -17.23
C LYS A 3 1.42 14.97 -16.13
N MET A 4 0.91 13.75 -16.28
CA MET A 4 0.07 13.11 -15.24
C MET A 4 0.86 12.83 -13.97
N VAL A 5 2.13 12.42 -14.09
CA VAL A 5 3.01 12.20 -12.94
C VAL A 5 3.26 13.53 -12.21
N GLN A 6 3.57 14.60 -12.94
CA GLN A 6 3.81 15.91 -12.36
C GLN A 6 2.58 16.46 -11.63
N VAL A 7 1.39 16.33 -12.21
CA VAL A 7 0.12 16.74 -11.55
C VAL A 7 -0.09 15.91 -10.27
N LEU A 8 0.09 14.58 -10.33
CA LEU A 8 -0.05 13.74 -9.14
C LEU A 8 0.94 14.12 -8.02
N LEU A 9 2.19 14.39 -8.37
CA LEU A 9 3.20 14.82 -7.40
C LEU A 9 2.86 16.17 -6.78
N PHE A 10 2.34 17.10 -7.58
CA PHE A 10 1.89 18.40 -7.09
C PHE A 10 0.70 18.27 -6.12
N ASP A 11 -0.31 17.48 -6.46
CA ASP A 11 -1.47 17.26 -5.59
C ASP A 11 -1.08 16.58 -4.27
N LEU A 12 -0.17 15.59 -4.34
CA LEU A 12 0.38 14.94 -3.15
C LEU A 12 1.14 15.93 -2.26
N ALA A 13 1.97 16.79 -2.85
CA ALA A 13 2.72 17.80 -2.13
C ALA A 13 1.80 18.84 -1.48
N THR A 14 0.78 19.30 -2.20
CA THR A 14 -0.24 20.25 -1.72
C THR A 14 -1.03 19.64 -0.56
N TRP A 15 -1.55 18.42 -0.72
CA TRP A 15 -2.25 17.71 0.34
C TRP A 15 -1.36 17.52 1.58
N HIS A 16 -0.10 17.13 1.38
CA HIS A 16 0.86 16.96 2.47
C HIS A 16 1.18 18.28 3.19
N ALA A 17 1.27 19.39 2.45
CA ALA A 17 1.48 20.71 3.05
C ALA A 17 0.32 21.08 4.00
N TYR A 18 -0.93 20.88 3.58
CA TYR A 18 -2.09 21.08 4.45
C TYR A 18 -2.10 20.14 5.65
N ALA A 19 -1.82 18.85 5.44
CA ALA A 19 -1.76 17.85 6.52
C ALA A 19 -0.70 18.17 7.59
N LYS A 20 0.33 18.96 7.25
CA LYS A 20 1.45 19.32 8.12
C LYS A 20 1.32 20.69 8.76
N LEU A 21 0.26 21.45 8.46
CA LEU A 21 0.04 22.73 9.13
C LEU A 21 -0.12 22.51 10.63
N ARG A 22 0.58 23.35 11.41
CA ARG A 22 0.49 23.36 12.88
C ARG A 22 -0.65 24.22 13.41
N LEU A 23 -1.27 25.00 12.52
CA LEU A 23 -2.41 25.83 12.81
C LEU A 23 -3.35 25.78 11.63
N HIS A 24 -4.61 25.45 11.91
CA HIS A 24 -5.68 25.48 10.92
C HIS A 24 -6.66 26.61 11.24
N THR A 25 -7.14 27.24 10.18
CA THR A 25 -8.33 28.11 10.20
C THR A 25 -9.45 27.38 9.48
N ASP A 26 -10.68 27.90 9.56
CA ASP A 26 -11.80 27.34 8.82
C ASP A 26 -11.51 27.28 7.32
N ASP A 27 -10.89 28.34 6.78
CA ASP A 27 -10.49 28.41 5.36
C ASP A 27 -9.45 27.34 5.00
N THR A 28 -8.40 27.15 5.80
CA THR A 28 -7.38 26.14 5.46
C THR A 28 -7.91 24.72 5.56
N LEU A 29 -8.91 24.47 6.41
CA LEU A 29 -9.61 23.18 6.47
C LEU A 29 -10.51 22.97 5.25
N LEU A 30 -11.20 24.01 4.76
CA LEU A 30 -11.96 23.93 3.51
C LEU A 30 -11.05 23.66 2.30
N PHE A 31 -9.89 24.32 2.24
CA PHE A 31 -8.90 24.03 1.21
C PHE A 31 -8.32 22.61 1.34
N PHE A 32 -8.17 22.12 2.57
CA PHE A 32 -7.69 20.76 2.78
C PHE A 32 -8.71 19.70 2.31
N ASP A 33 -10.00 19.91 2.53
CA ASP A 33 -11.05 19.06 1.93
C ASP A 33 -10.96 19.08 0.41
N ALA A 34 -10.85 20.27 -0.19
CA ALA A 34 -10.76 20.43 -1.64
C ALA A 34 -9.53 19.71 -2.22
N ALA A 35 -8.36 19.89 -1.59
CA ALA A 35 -7.12 19.21 -1.97
C ALA A 35 -7.24 17.68 -1.85
N THR A 36 -7.97 17.19 -0.84
CA THR A 36 -8.22 15.75 -0.65
C THR A 36 -9.10 15.19 -1.77
N ILE A 37 -10.15 15.91 -2.16
CA ILE A 37 -11.03 15.54 -3.28
C ILE A 37 -10.23 15.54 -4.60
N GLU A 38 -9.43 16.57 -4.85
CA GLU A 38 -8.60 16.70 -6.05
C GLU A 38 -7.56 15.59 -6.13
N LEU A 39 -6.81 15.35 -5.06
CA LEU A 39 -5.85 14.25 -4.98
C LEU A 39 -6.53 12.90 -5.29
N GLY A 40 -7.71 12.64 -4.73
CA GLY A 40 -8.48 11.42 -5.00
C GLY A 40 -8.92 11.29 -6.47
N LYS A 41 -9.23 12.39 -7.15
CA LYS A 41 -9.51 12.39 -8.60
C LYS A 41 -8.23 12.10 -9.39
N THR A 42 -7.13 12.75 -9.06
CA THR A 42 -5.85 12.61 -9.77
C THR A 42 -5.26 11.21 -9.60
N ILE A 43 -5.32 10.60 -8.41
CA ILE A 43 -4.87 9.22 -8.19
C ILE A 43 -5.69 8.23 -9.04
N ARG A 44 -7.02 8.39 -9.08
CA ARG A 44 -7.89 7.53 -9.92
C ARG A 44 -7.61 7.71 -11.41
N LYS A 45 -7.34 8.93 -11.85
CA LYS A 45 -6.93 9.22 -13.22
C LYS A 45 -5.55 8.63 -13.53
N PHE A 46 -4.60 8.71 -12.61
CA PHE A 46 -3.28 8.10 -12.76
C PHE A 46 -3.38 6.57 -12.91
N LEU A 47 -4.22 5.92 -12.09
CA LEU A 47 -4.49 4.49 -12.18
C LEU A 47 -5.05 4.09 -13.56
N SER A 48 -6.10 4.77 -14.02
CA SER A 48 -6.82 4.45 -15.27
C SER A 48 -6.10 4.89 -16.55
N THR A 49 -5.02 5.66 -16.46
CA THR A 49 -4.28 6.12 -17.65
C THR A 49 -2.85 5.62 -17.64
N THR A 50 -2.09 5.96 -16.61
CA THR A 50 -0.65 5.71 -16.58
C THR A 50 -0.35 4.29 -16.11
N CYS A 51 -1.00 3.81 -15.03
CA CYS A 51 -0.78 2.44 -14.56
C CYS A 51 -1.33 1.39 -15.52
N GLU A 52 -2.34 1.72 -16.32
CA GLU A 52 -2.86 0.81 -17.35
C GLU A 52 -1.90 0.68 -18.55
N TYR A 53 -1.23 1.77 -18.93
CA TYR A 53 -0.24 1.75 -20.00
C TYR A 53 1.06 1.01 -19.64
N TYR A 54 1.52 1.11 -18.39
CA TYR A 54 2.78 0.50 -17.96
C TYR A 54 2.54 -0.79 -17.15
N VAL A 55 2.94 -1.94 -17.72
CA VAL A 55 2.93 -3.21 -16.99
C VAL A 55 4.06 -3.22 -15.96
N THR A 56 3.74 -2.92 -14.71
CA THR A 56 4.71 -3.02 -13.61
C THR A 56 4.81 -4.45 -13.09
N ARG A 57 6.03 -4.87 -12.75
CA ARG A 57 6.34 -6.19 -12.22
C ARG A 57 7.21 -6.04 -10.99
N GLU A 58 7.26 -7.08 -10.19
CA GLU A 58 8.16 -7.12 -9.05
C GLU A 58 9.62 -6.92 -9.45
N LEU A 59 10.35 -6.23 -8.60
CA LEU A 59 11.80 -6.15 -8.72
C LEU A 59 12.44 -7.52 -8.39
N PRO A 60 13.64 -7.83 -8.91
CA PRO A 60 14.35 -9.07 -8.58
C PRO A 60 14.51 -9.31 -7.06
N GLN A 61 14.73 -8.23 -6.30
CA GLN A 61 14.81 -8.29 -4.83
C GLN A 61 13.47 -8.69 -4.19
N GLU A 62 12.34 -8.23 -4.71
CA GLU A 62 11.01 -8.62 -4.20
C GLU A 62 10.68 -10.08 -4.54
N VAL A 63 11.08 -10.56 -5.72
CA VAL A 63 10.91 -11.95 -6.14
C VAL A 63 11.68 -12.89 -5.20
N THR A 64 12.94 -12.56 -4.93
CA THR A 64 13.80 -13.35 -4.01
C THR A 64 13.28 -13.31 -2.58
N ALA A 65 12.90 -12.13 -2.06
CA ALA A 65 12.32 -11.97 -0.73
C ALA A 65 11.05 -12.83 -0.57
N ARG A 66 10.15 -12.80 -1.55
CA ARG A 66 8.94 -13.64 -1.55
C ARG A 66 9.27 -15.13 -1.58
N GLY A 67 10.28 -15.54 -2.35
CA GLY A 67 10.76 -16.93 -2.38
C GLY A 67 11.19 -17.41 -0.99
N ARG A 68 11.98 -16.58 -0.28
CA ARG A 68 12.40 -16.85 1.11
C ARG A 68 11.21 -16.95 2.06
N CYS A 69 10.23 -16.03 1.96
CA CYS A 69 9.02 -16.08 2.77
C CYS A 69 8.22 -17.37 2.54
N LYS A 70 8.02 -17.78 1.27
CA LYS A 70 7.33 -19.03 0.94
C LYS A 70 8.04 -20.26 1.50
N ALA A 71 9.37 -20.32 1.39
CA ALA A 71 10.16 -21.42 1.93
C ALA A 71 10.09 -21.48 3.47
N SER A 72 10.14 -20.33 4.15
CA SER A 72 9.98 -20.25 5.60
C SER A 72 8.61 -20.73 6.07
N LEU A 73 7.53 -20.38 5.36
CA LEU A 73 6.17 -20.85 5.67
C LEU A 73 6.00 -22.35 5.42
N ALA A 74 6.58 -22.88 4.35
CA ALA A 74 6.57 -24.33 4.08
C ALA A 74 7.34 -25.12 5.16
N GLY A 75 8.47 -24.59 5.63
CA GLY A 75 9.27 -25.21 6.71
C GLY A 75 8.63 -25.16 8.10
N LYS A 76 7.62 -24.29 8.31
CA LYS A 76 6.82 -24.26 9.56
C LYS A 76 5.70 -25.29 9.54
N ASN A 77 5.08 -25.52 8.38
CA ASN A 77 3.99 -26.50 8.24
C ASN A 77 4.47 -27.97 8.28
N SER A 78 5.77 -28.23 8.07
CA SER A 78 6.35 -29.58 8.14
C SER A 78 6.87 -29.98 9.53
N LYS A 79 6.75 -29.13 10.56
CA LYS A 79 7.12 -29.48 11.95
C LYS A 79 5.96 -30.01 12.81
N ALA A 80 4.78 -30.23 12.24
CA ALA A 80 3.59 -30.71 12.94
C ALA A 80 3.12 -32.12 12.52
N ALA A 81 3.97 -32.93 11.86
CA ALA A 81 3.63 -34.30 11.52
C ALA A 81 4.59 -35.28 12.23
N HIS A 82 4.02 -36.06 13.15
CA HIS A 82 4.58 -37.28 13.71
C HIS A 82 5.01 -38.24 12.58
N PRO A 83 6.07 -39.04 12.71
CA PRO A 83 6.52 -39.91 11.62
C PRO A 83 5.63 -41.16 11.52
N PRO A 84 5.22 -41.58 10.31
CA PRO A 84 5.00 -42.98 10.05
C PRO A 84 6.01 -43.51 9.01
N GLU A 85 6.37 -44.77 9.20
CA GLU A 85 7.21 -45.60 8.37
C GLU A 85 6.72 -45.75 6.91
N VAL A 86 7.68 -45.69 5.98
CA VAL A 86 7.96 -46.65 4.88
C VAL A 86 6.89 -46.93 3.79
N ILE A 87 7.24 -46.45 2.57
CA ILE A 87 7.05 -46.98 1.19
C ILE A 87 5.62 -47.03 0.56
N THR A 88 5.40 -46.25 -0.51
CA THR A 88 5.14 -46.72 -1.90
C THR A 88 4.93 -45.56 -2.88
N SER A 89 5.51 -45.74 -4.06
CA SER A 89 5.54 -44.93 -5.27
C SER A 89 4.17 -44.58 -5.85
N GLY A 90 4.07 -43.38 -6.45
CA GLY A 90 3.18 -43.12 -7.59
C GLY A 90 1.94 -42.28 -7.29
N SER A 91 1.98 -41.00 -7.69
CA SER A 91 0.95 -40.33 -8.51
C SER A 91 1.26 -38.83 -8.53
N GLY A 92 1.36 -38.27 -9.74
CA GLY A 92 1.78 -36.89 -9.97
C GLY A 92 0.84 -35.89 -9.30
N SER A 93 1.31 -35.29 -8.20
CA SER A 93 0.75 -34.02 -7.74
C SER A 93 1.20 -32.94 -8.71
N ARG A 94 0.34 -32.64 -9.68
CA ARG A 94 0.31 -31.34 -10.38
C ARG A 94 -0.09 -30.28 -9.35
N GLY A 95 0.74 -30.06 -8.35
CA GLY A 95 0.66 -28.88 -7.51
C GLY A 95 1.02 -27.71 -8.41
N ASN A 96 0.05 -26.87 -8.76
CA ASN A 96 0.20 -25.62 -9.50
C ASN A 96 1.53 -24.93 -9.16
N GLN A 97 2.55 -25.17 -9.97
CA GLN A 97 3.81 -24.44 -9.89
C GLN A 97 3.47 -23.03 -10.39
N ALA A 98 3.08 -22.17 -9.45
CA ALA A 98 2.90 -20.76 -9.71
C ALA A 98 4.18 -20.26 -10.40
N PRO A 99 4.06 -19.50 -11.50
CA PRO A 99 5.20 -19.17 -12.35
C PRO A 99 6.35 -18.60 -11.51
N VAL A 100 7.55 -19.14 -11.73
CA VAL A 100 8.81 -18.79 -11.03
C VAL A 100 9.27 -17.35 -11.35
N GLY A 101 8.52 -16.62 -12.18
CA GLY A 101 8.85 -15.26 -12.61
C GLY A 101 8.35 -14.13 -11.68
N PRO A 102 8.77 -12.89 -11.99
CA PRO A 102 8.22 -11.68 -11.38
C PRO A 102 6.70 -11.60 -11.58
N LYS A 103 5.95 -11.37 -10.50
CA LYS A 103 4.50 -11.15 -10.61
C LYS A 103 4.22 -9.75 -11.11
N ILE A 104 3.15 -9.61 -11.90
CA ILE A 104 2.59 -8.31 -12.25
C ILE A 104 2.10 -7.64 -10.96
N LYS A 105 2.43 -6.36 -10.80
CA LYS A 105 1.94 -5.51 -9.72
C LYS A 105 0.99 -4.48 -10.33
N LYS A 106 -0.11 -4.25 -9.63
CA LYS A 106 -1.05 -3.18 -9.96
C LYS A 106 -1.19 -2.30 -8.72
N LEU A 107 -1.33 -1.01 -8.96
CA LEU A 107 -1.65 -0.06 -7.91
C LEU A 107 -3.04 -0.40 -7.33
N ASN A 108 -3.11 -0.64 -6.02
CA ASN A 108 -4.34 -0.98 -5.31
C ASN A 108 -4.80 0.22 -4.46
N LEU A 109 -5.90 0.84 -4.86
CA LEU A 109 -6.47 1.99 -4.15
C LEU A 109 -7.38 1.59 -2.98
N SER A 110 -7.79 0.33 -2.87
CA SER A 110 -8.60 -0.19 -1.77
C SER A 110 -7.76 -0.54 -0.53
N THR A 111 -6.68 0.21 -0.30
CA THR A 111 -5.83 0.06 0.88
C THR A 111 -6.14 1.17 1.88
N TYR A 112 -6.00 0.87 3.17
CA TYR A 112 -6.23 1.82 4.25
C TYR A 112 -5.53 3.16 4.01
N LYS A 113 -4.32 3.14 3.46
CA LYS A 113 -3.52 4.34 3.17
C LYS A 113 -4.31 5.38 2.36
N TYR A 114 -5.07 4.97 1.34
CA TYR A 114 -5.81 5.91 0.50
C TYR A 114 -7.12 6.34 1.14
N HIS A 115 -7.78 5.46 1.88
CA HIS A 115 -9.01 5.78 2.60
C HIS A 115 -8.75 6.78 3.73
N ALA A 116 -7.67 6.58 4.48
CA ALA A 116 -7.28 7.45 5.59
C ALA A 116 -7.01 8.90 5.15
N LEU A 117 -6.64 9.16 3.89
CA LEU A 117 -6.42 10.53 3.39
C LEU A 117 -7.69 11.40 3.54
N GLY A 118 -8.86 10.80 3.36
CA GLY A 118 -10.17 11.45 3.52
C GLY A 118 -10.49 11.84 4.95
N ASP A 119 -9.91 11.14 5.92
CA ASP A 119 -10.22 11.31 7.33
C ASP A 119 -9.43 12.44 7.99
N TYR A 120 -8.32 12.87 7.38
CA TYR A 120 -7.42 13.89 7.96
C TYR A 120 -8.14 15.21 8.26
N PRO A 121 -8.83 15.88 7.31
CA PRO A 121 -9.48 17.16 7.59
C PRO A 121 -10.49 17.07 8.74
N ASN A 122 -11.29 16.01 8.79
CA ASN A 122 -12.29 15.80 9.84
C ASN A 122 -11.65 15.45 11.19
N THR A 123 -10.57 14.68 11.18
CA THR A 123 -9.80 14.36 12.39
C THR A 123 -9.22 15.65 12.98
N ILE A 124 -8.65 16.52 12.15
CA ILE A 124 -8.08 17.79 12.60
C ILE A 124 -9.16 18.72 13.15
N ARG A 125 -10.32 18.82 12.51
CA ARG A 125 -11.47 19.60 13.04
C ARG A 125 -11.87 19.15 14.45
N ARG A 126 -11.88 17.85 14.69
CA ARG A 126 -12.43 17.27 15.92
C ARG A 126 -11.42 17.20 17.06
N PHE A 127 -10.14 16.96 16.74
CA PHE A 127 -9.14 16.65 17.75
C PHE A 127 -7.90 17.55 17.70
N GLY A 128 -7.82 18.46 16.73
CA GLY A 128 -6.67 19.32 16.52
C GLY A 128 -5.59 18.69 15.64
N THR A 129 -4.49 19.43 15.46
CA THR A 129 -3.36 19.02 14.62
C THR A 129 -2.63 17.82 15.20
N THR A 130 -2.04 17.00 14.33
CA THR A 130 -1.40 15.74 14.75
C THR A 130 0.02 15.90 15.31
N ASP A 131 0.54 17.11 15.41
CA ASP A 131 1.92 17.38 15.85
C ASP A 131 2.11 17.30 17.36
N ASN A 132 1.03 17.41 18.15
CA ASN A 132 1.09 17.39 19.61
C ASN A 132 0.75 16.02 20.25
N TYR A 133 0.50 14.98 19.46
CA TYR A 133 0.31 13.65 20.02
C TYR A 133 1.66 13.03 20.39
N THR A 134 1.89 12.85 21.69
CA THR A 134 2.97 12.00 22.20
C THR A 134 2.43 10.61 22.52
N THR A 135 3.09 9.57 22.00
CA THR A 135 2.83 8.19 22.41
C THR A 135 3.79 7.74 23.52
N GLN A 136 4.52 8.68 24.13
CA GLN A 136 5.44 8.38 25.21
C GLN A 136 4.65 7.99 26.45
N THR A 137 4.75 6.73 26.86
CA THR A 137 4.24 6.25 28.14
C THR A 137 5.04 6.91 29.25
N VAL A 138 4.38 7.75 30.06
CA VAL A 138 4.97 8.30 31.28
C VAL A 138 5.29 7.11 32.19
N ARG A 139 6.55 7.03 32.61
CA ARG A 139 7.07 5.98 33.49
C ARG A 139 7.24 6.51 34.90
#